data_AF-A0A7S2UFH8-F1
#
_entry.id   AF-A0A7S2UFH8-F1
#
_cell.length_a   1.000
_cell.length_b   1.000
_cell.length_c   1.000
_cell.angle_alpha   90.00
_cell.angle_beta   90.00
_cell.angle_gamma   90.00
#
_symmetry.space_group_name_H-M   'P 1'
#
loop_
_entity.id
_entity.type
_entity.pdbx_description
1 polymer ?
#
loop_
_entity_poly.entity_id
_entity_poly.type
_entity_poly.pdbx_seq_one_letter_code
_entity_poly.pdbx_strand_id
1 'polypeptide(L)'
;DQIDRQQLMRVYGALLWSLGKTMSSPEVTRVYVGSFWQEPLRSMDNAALFEDEERDLMKDLAILPRQSAVRKINELVKRIRKVKALAYIIGYLKIQMPNLMGREKKQQKLINDLPNVFRTIMKKYNLVPGDFPDINEFSAKLKE
;
A
#
# COMPACT_ATOMS: atom_id res chain seq x y z
N ASP A 1 32.59 1.51 -7.40
CA ASP A 1 34.00 1.16 -7.71
C ASP A 1 35.01 2.26 -7.33
N GLN A 2 34.56 3.49 -7.06
CA GLN A 2 35.44 4.64 -6.77
C GLN A 2 36.10 4.65 -5.38
N ILE A 3 35.74 3.72 -4.50
CA ILE A 3 36.21 3.63 -3.12
C ILE A 3 36.72 2.23 -2.83
N ASP A 4 37.68 2.13 -1.91
CA ASP A 4 38.24 0.85 -1.48
C ASP A 4 37.22 0.00 -0.70
N ARG A 5 37.55 -1.27 -0.49
CA ARG A 5 36.68 -2.22 0.23
C ARG A 5 36.34 -1.79 1.66
N GLN A 6 37.28 -1.20 2.40
CA GLN A 6 37.01 -0.80 3.79
C GLN A 6 36.06 0.40 3.84
N GLN A 7 36.29 1.39 2.98
CA GLN A 7 35.40 2.55 2.83
C GLN A 7 34.01 2.13 2.39
N LEU A 8 33.91 1.18 1.46
CA LEU A 8 32.63 0.63 1.00
C LEU A 8 31.82 0.05 2.18
N MET A 9 32.44 -0.76 3.03
CA MET A 9 31.76 -1.33 4.20
C MET A 9 31.29 -0.26 5.19
N ARG A 10 32.09 0.81 5.39
CA ARG A 10 31.70 1.94 6.27
C ARG A 10 30.50 2.70 5.71
N VAL A 11 30.49 3.00 4.41
CA VAL A 11 29.38 3.70 3.74
C VAL A 11 28.12 2.85 3.75
N TYR A 12 28.25 1.55 3.46
CA TYR A 12 27.13 0.61 3.47
C TYR A 12 26.48 0.51 4.86
N GLY A 13 27.28 0.41 5.92
CA GLY A 13 26.78 0.40 7.30
C GLY A 13 26.06 1.71 7.67
N ALA A 14 26.64 2.87 7.31
CA ALA A 14 26.02 4.17 7.56
C ALA A 14 24.68 4.35 6.82
N LEU A 15 24.57 3.83 5.60
CA LEU A 15 23.33 3.84 4.82
C LEU A 15 22.25 3.01 5.51
N LEU A 16 22.54 1.74 5.86
CA LEU A 16 21.55 0.86 6.49
C LEU A 16 21.08 1.40 7.84
N TRP A 17 21.98 1.98 8.63
CA TRP A 17 21.64 2.65 9.89
C TRP A 17 20.65 3.80 9.67
N SER A 18 20.87 4.60 8.62
CA SER A 18 20.01 5.75 8.31
C SER A 18 18.65 5.29 7.79
N LEU A 19 18.62 4.29 6.89
CA LEU A 19 17.39 3.69 6.39
C LEU A 19 16.55 3.09 7.52
N GLY A 20 17.16 2.40 8.48
CA GLY A 20 16.46 1.83 9.63
C GLY A 20 15.76 2.86 10.52
N LYS A 21 16.23 4.12 10.54
CA LYS A 21 15.56 5.22 11.26
C LYS A 21 14.41 5.83 10.48
N THR A 22 14.49 5.82 9.14
CA THR A 22 13.51 6.48 8.28
C THR A 22 12.40 5.55 7.83
N MET A 23 12.68 4.25 7.65
CA MET A 23 11.70 3.28 7.21
C MET A 23 10.82 2.82 8.35
N SER A 24 9.50 2.80 8.10
CA SER A 24 8.50 2.38 9.09
C SER A 24 8.33 0.86 9.20
N SER A 25 8.94 0.12 8.27
CA SER A 25 8.87 -1.35 8.23
C SER A 25 9.97 -1.95 9.12
N PRO A 26 9.67 -2.98 9.92
CA PRO A 26 10.68 -3.73 10.67
C PRO A 26 11.55 -4.63 9.79
N GLU A 27 11.21 -4.79 8.50
CA GLU A 27 11.97 -5.63 7.56
C GLU A 27 13.19 -4.90 7.00
N VAL A 28 14.33 -5.60 6.93
CA VAL A 28 15.57 -5.05 6.38
C VAL A 28 15.48 -4.93 4.86
N THR A 29 15.72 -3.72 4.34
CA THR A 29 15.68 -3.43 2.90
C THR A 29 16.90 -4.02 2.19
N ARG A 30 16.66 -4.70 1.06
CA ARG A 30 17.71 -5.16 0.14
C ARG A 30 18.37 -3.96 -0.55
N VAL A 31 19.69 -3.85 -0.43
CA VAL A 31 20.50 -2.82 -1.11
C VAL A 31 21.42 -3.53 -2.09
N TYR A 32 21.33 -3.21 -3.38
CA TYR A 32 22.24 -3.74 -4.40
C TYR A 32 23.46 -2.84 -4.53
N VAL A 33 24.65 -3.41 -4.35
CA VAL A 33 25.91 -2.63 -4.35
C VAL A 33 26.67 -2.88 -5.65
N GLY A 34 26.89 -1.84 -6.44
CA GLY A 34 27.55 -1.99 -7.75
C GLY A 34 27.92 -0.66 -8.40
N SER A 35 28.57 -0.74 -9.55
CA SER A 35 28.78 0.39 -10.46
C SER A 35 27.96 0.15 -11.73
N PHE A 36 26.74 0.70 -11.77
CA PHE A 36 25.77 0.41 -12.82
C PHE A 36 25.95 1.30 -14.06
N TRP A 37 27.06 1.08 -14.77
CA TRP A 37 27.41 1.81 -16.00
C TRP A 37 28.26 0.95 -16.93
N GLN A 38 28.52 1.43 -18.15
CA GLN A 38 29.21 0.66 -19.19
C GLN A 38 30.74 0.81 -19.17
N GLU A 39 31.28 1.67 -18.31
CA GLU A 39 32.71 1.94 -18.24
C GLU A 39 33.45 0.86 -17.40
N PRO A 40 34.76 0.64 -17.66
CA PRO A 40 35.56 -0.29 -16.88
C PRO A 40 35.58 0.09 -15.39
N LEU A 41 35.60 -0.92 -14.51
CA LEU A 41 35.74 -0.69 -13.08
C LEU A 41 37.10 -0.04 -12.77
N ARG A 42 37.09 1.02 -11.98
CA ARG A 42 38.32 1.68 -11.53
C ARG A 42 39.13 0.85 -10.54
N SER A 43 38.45 0.00 -9.77
CA SER A 43 39.07 -0.97 -8.86
C SER A 43 38.40 -2.34 -9.03
N MET A 44 39.24 -3.37 -9.13
CA MET A 44 38.79 -4.75 -9.29
C MET A 44 38.60 -5.48 -7.95
N ASP A 45 38.91 -4.84 -6.81
CA ASP A 45 38.87 -5.46 -5.47
C ASP A 45 37.50 -6.04 -5.10
N ASN A 46 36.43 -5.43 -5.62
CA ASN A 46 35.04 -5.82 -5.37
C ASN A 46 34.31 -6.23 -6.67
N ALA A 47 35.03 -6.52 -7.75
CA ALA A 47 34.44 -6.81 -9.06
C ALA A 47 33.43 -7.98 -9.00
N ALA A 48 33.81 -9.08 -8.35
CA ALA A 48 32.93 -10.24 -8.19
C ALA A 48 31.65 -9.89 -7.39
N LEU A 49 31.78 -9.10 -6.32
CA LEU A 49 30.62 -8.64 -5.55
C LEU A 49 29.69 -7.78 -6.43
N PHE A 50 30.23 -6.83 -7.19
CA PHE A 50 29.41 -5.96 -8.04
C PHE A 50 28.70 -6.74 -9.14
N GLU A 51 29.38 -7.69 -9.78
CA GLU A 51 28.79 -8.56 -10.81
C GLU A 51 27.67 -9.44 -10.23
N ASP A 52 27.88 -9.99 -9.03
CA ASP A 52 26.87 -10.80 -8.35
C ASP A 52 25.63 -9.98 -7.98
N GLU A 53 25.84 -8.78 -7.44
CA GLU A 53 24.78 -7.84 -7.05
C GLU A 53 24.01 -7.30 -8.26
N GLU A 54 24.70 -7.00 -9.35
CA GLU A 54 24.07 -6.60 -10.62
C GLU A 54 23.23 -7.72 -11.20
N ARG A 55 23.76 -8.94 -11.23
CA ARG A 55 23.04 -10.11 -11.73
C ARG A 55 21.77 -10.37 -10.92
N ASP A 56 21.82 -10.23 -9.61
CA ASP A 56 20.65 -10.41 -8.75
C ASP A 56 19.63 -9.29 -8.95
N LEU A 57 20.07 -8.03 -9.06
CA LEU A 57 19.20 -6.91 -9.42
C LEU A 57 18.49 -7.18 -10.77
N MET A 58 19.23 -7.65 -11.78
CA MET A 58 18.68 -7.91 -13.10
C MET A 58 17.67 -9.07 -13.11
N LYS A 59 17.92 -10.13 -12.31
CA LYS A 59 16.93 -11.20 -12.10
C LYS A 59 15.65 -10.66 -11.46
N ASP A 60 15.79 -9.82 -10.44
CA ASP A 60 14.64 -9.23 -9.75
C ASP A 60 13.84 -8.29 -10.67
N LEU A 61 14.52 -7.49 -11.48
CA LEU A 61 13.88 -6.67 -12.52
C LEU A 61 13.16 -7.53 -13.58
N ALA A 62 13.76 -8.65 -14.00
CA ALA A 62 13.18 -9.54 -15.00
C ALA A 62 11.89 -10.23 -14.52
N ILE A 63 11.73 -10.47 -13.21
CA ILE A 63 10.50 -11.06 -12.65
C ILE A 63 9.40 -10.04 -12.35
N LEU A 64 9.70 -8.74 -12.34
CA LEU A 64 8.71 -7.69 -12.08
C LEU A 64 7.45 -7.76 -12.96
N PRO A 65 7.53 -8.01 -14.28
CA PRO A 65 6.33 -8.10 -15.11
C PRO A 65 5.40 -9.24 -14.68
N ARG A 66 5.96 -10.40 -14.29
CA ARG A 66 5.19 -11.55 -13.80
C ARG A 66 4.51 -11.22 -12.46
N GLN A 67 5.23 -10.54 -11.57
CA GLN A 67 4.68 -10.09 -10.29
C GLN A 67 3.66 -8.96 -10.45
N SER A 68 3.76 -8.15 -11.52
CA SER A 68 2.84 -7.05 -11.83
C SER A 68 1.42 -7.55 -12.08
N ALA A 69 1.26 -8.67 -12.81
CA ALA A 69 -0.06 -9.26 -13.03
C ALA A 69 -0.74 -9.66 -11.71
N VAL A 70 -0.01 -10.36 -10.83
CA VAL A 70 -0.51 -10.74 -9.50
C VAL A 70 -0.83 -9.51 -8.64
N ARG A 71 0.03 -8.50 -8.65
CA ARG A 71 -0.20 -7.24 -7.93
C ARG A 71 -1.45 -6.52 -8.44
N LYS A 72 -1.65 -6.44 -9.76
CA LYS A 72 -2.84 -5.86 -10.38
C LYS A 72 -4.11 -6.62 -9.98
N ILE A 73 -4.07 -7.95 -9.97
CA ILE A 73 -5.18 -8.77 -9.48
C ILE A 73 -5.47 -8.46 -8.01
N ASN A 74 -4.45 -8.39 -7.15
CA ASN A 74 -4.62 -8.08 -5.73
C ASN A 74 -5.22 -6.68 -5.49
N GLU A 75 -4.77 -5.68 -6.24
CA GLU A 75 -5.35 -4.33 -6.17
C GLU A 75 -6.79 -4.29 -6.70
N LEU A 76 -7.10 -5.04 -7.76
CA LEU A 76 -8.47 -5.18 -8.25
C LEU A 76 -9.38 -5.85 -7.21
N VAL A 77 -8.90 -6.91 -6.54
CA VAL A 77 -9.63 -7.58 -5.45
C VAL A 77 -9.88 -6.62 -4.28
N LYS A 78 -8.88 -5.83 -3.87
CA LYS A 78 -9.06 -4.77 -2.85
C LYS A 78 -10.12 -3.76 -3.29
N ARG A 79 -10.11 -3.32 -4.56
CA ARG A 79 -11.08 -2.38 -5.10
C ARG A 79 -12.50 -2.96 -5.12
N ILE A 80 -12.66 -4.21 -5.55
CA ILE A 80 -13.96 -4.90 -5.59
C ILE A 80 -14.55 -4.99 -4.18
N ARG A 81 -13.75 -5.34 -3.17
CA ARG A 81 -14.20 -5.39 -1.78
C ARG A 81 -14.72 -4.04 -1.27
N LYS A 82 -13.97 -2.95 -1.53
CA LYS A 82 -14.41 -1.58 -1.21
C LYS A 82 -15.71 -1.19 -1.91
N VAL A 83 -15.84 -1.50 -3.21
CA VAL A 83 -17.07 -1.24 -3.98
C VAL A 83 -18.25 -2.03 -3.43
N LYS A 84 -18.06 -3.30 -3.09
CA LYS A 84 -19.09 -4.15 -2.48
C LYS A 84 -19.56 -3.58 -1.14
N ALA A 85 -18.64 -3.17 -0.27
CA ALA A 85 -18.97 -2.52 1.00
C ALA A 85 -19.78 -1.23 0.77
N LEU A 86 -19.31 -0.36 -0.15
CA LEU A 86 -20.01 0.87 -0.52
C LEU A 86 -21.43 0.61 -1.03
N ALA A 87 -21.61 -0.37 -1.92
CA ALA A 87 -22.92 -0.72 -2.45
C ALA A 87 -23.89 -1.15 -1.34
N TYR A 88 -23.43 -1.93 -0.35
CA TYR A 88 -24.27 -2.29 0.79
C TYR A 88 -24.59 -1.11 1.71
N ILE A 89 -23.64 -0.19 1.91
CA ILE A 89 -23.86 1.04 2.69
C ILE A 89 -24.95 1.88 2.02
N ILE A 90 -24.78 2.21 0.74
CA ILE A 90 -25.75 3.04 0.01
C ILE A 90 -27.10 2.33 -0.09
N GLY A 91 -27.13 1.02 -0.36
CA GLY A 91 -28.35 0.23 -0.38
C GLY A 91 -29.08 0.25 0.97
N TYR A 92 -28.36 0.09 2.07
CA TYR A 92 -28.94 0.15 3.42
C TYR A 92 -29.49 1.55 3.74
N LEU A 93 -28.73 2.61 3.45
CA LEU A 93 -29.17 3.98 3.65
C LEU A 93 -30.43 4.28 2.82
N LYS A 94 -30.45 3.87 1.55
CA LYS A 94 -31.59 4.08 0.65
C LYS A 94 -32.87 3.43 1.17
N ILE A 95 -32.80 2.19 1.69
CA ILE A 95 -33.94 1.48 2.29
C ILE A 95 -34.48 2.21 3.52
N GLN A 96 -33.60 2.87 4.29
CA GLN A 96 -33.97 3.60 5.50
C GLN A 96 -34.57 4.99 5.23
N MET A 97 -34.48 5.52 4.00
CA MET A 97 -34.98 6.85 3.67
C MET A 97 -36.51 6.86 3.49
N PRO A 98 -37.23 7.86 4.02
CA PRO A 98 -38.66 7.98 3.83
C PRO A 98 -39.00 8.45 2.41
N ASN A 99 -40.10 7.92 1.86
CA ASN A 99 -40.52 8.25 0.49
C ASN A 99 -41.15 9.63 0.34
N LEU A 100 -41.71 10.23 1.41
CA LEU A 100 -42.52 11.45 1.31
C LEU A 100 -41.95 12.62 2.12
N MET A 101 -42.04 12.58 3.46
CA MET A 101 -41.61 13.67 4.34
C MET A 101 -40.51 13.24 5.32
N GLY A 102 -39.73 14.21 5.80
CA GLY A 102 -38.70 14.00 6.84
C GLY A 102 -37.37 13.43 6.34
N ARG A 103 -37.09 13.51 5.03
CA ARG A 103 -35.86 12.99 4.41
C ARG A 103 -34.60 13.59 5.03
N GLU A 104 -34.52 14.92 5.15
CA GLU A 104 -33.35 15.60 5.73
C GLU A 104 -33.09 15.18 7.18
N LYS A 105 -34.13 15.18 8.02
CA LYS A 105 -34.02 14.77 9.43
C LYS A 105 -33.56 13.31 9.55
N LYS A 106 -34.06 12.41 8.69
CA LYS A 106 -33.64 11.01 8.67
C LYS A 106 -32.21 10.86 8.14
N GLN A 107 -31.82 11.60 7.10
CA GLN A 107 -30.45 11.63 6.58
C GLN A 107 -29.47 12.06 7.66
N GLN A 108 -29.73 13.18 8.35
CA GLN A 108 -28.88 13.65 9.44
C GLN A 108 -28.79 12.62 10.57
N LYS A 109 -29.90 11.97 10.93
CA LYS A 109 -29.90 10.89 11.93
C LYS A 109 -29.04 9.70 11.49
N LEU A 110 -29.15 9.28 10.23
CA LEU A 110 -28.36 8.16 9.68
C LEU A 110 -26.87 8.50 9.59
N ILE A 111 -26.52 9.73 9.21
CA ILE A 111 -25.13 10.20 9.16
C ILE A 111 -24.53 10.28 10.57
N ASN A 112 -25.30 10.76 11.56
CA ASN A 112 -24.83 10.78 12.96
C ASN A 112 -24.67 9.36 13.55
N ASP A 113 -25.41 8.39 13.03
CA ASP A 113 -25.38 6.98 13.48
C ASP A 113 -24.55 6.07 12.55
N LEU A 114 -23.73 6.66 11.67
CA LEU A 114 -22.94 5.92 10.68
C LEU A 114 -22.04 4.81 11.27
N PRO A 115 -21.42 4.97 12.46
CA PRO A 115 -20.67 3.89 13.10
C PRO A 115 -21.52 2.63 13.34
N ASN A 116 -22.78 2.80 13.75
CA ASN A 116 -23.69 1.68 13.99
C ASN A 116 -24.24 1.09 12.69
N VAL A 117 -24.48 1.94 11.68
CA VAL A 117 -24.80 1.50 10.31
C VAL A 117 -23.69 0.57 9.80
N PHE A 118 -22.42 0.98 9.91
CA PHE A 118 -21.28 0.17 9.47
C PHE A 118 -21.20 -1.14 10.25
N ARG A 119 -21.34 -1.12 11.58
CA ARG A 119 -21.37 -2.34 12.41
C ARG A 119 -22.47 -3.31 11.99
N THR A 120 -23.65 -2.79 11.66
CA THR A 120 -24.79 -3.60 11.21
C THR A 120 -24.48 -4.27 9.88
N ILE A 121 -23.94 -3.53 8.92
CA ILE A 121 -23.59 -4.03 7.59
C ILE A 121 -22.44 -5.04 7.66
N MET A 122 -21.41 -4.75 8.47
CA MET A 122 -20.28 -5.67 8.72
C MET A 122 -20.78 -7.03 9.19
N LYS A 123 -21.65 -7.05 10.21
CA LYS A 123 -22.24 -8.29 10.74
C LYS A 123 -23.14 -8.98 9.73
N LYS A 124 -24.02 -8.24 9.05
CA LYS A 124 -25.03 -8.79 8.12
C LYS A 124 -24.41 -9.47 6.90
N TYR A 125 -23.35 -8.89 6.34
CA TYR A 125 -22.73 -9.37 5.10
C TYR A 125 -21.33 -9.98 5.32
N ASN A 126 -20.93 -10.18 6.57
CA ASN A 126 -19.62 -10.71 6.97
C ASN A 126 -18.44 -9.98 6.31
N LEU A 127 -18.45 -8.65 6.41
CA LEU A 127 -17.42 -7.79 5.81
C LEU A 127 -16.40 -7.37 6.86
N VAL A 128 -15.13 -7.24 6.43
CA VAL A 128 -14.04 -6.83 7.32
C VAL A 128 -14.00 -5.32 7.48
N PRO A 129 -13.61 -4.78 8.66
CA PRO A 129 -13.58 -3.34 8.90
C PRO A 129 -12.71 -2.56 7.90
N GLY A 130 -11.59 -3.14 7.45
CA GLY A 130 -10.67 -2.49 6.51
C GLY A 130 -11.22 -2.26 5.10
N ASP A 131 -12.35 -2.87 4.74
CA ASP A 131 -13.01 -2.63 3.45
C ASP A 131 -13.91 -1.38 3.47
N PHE A 132 -14.20 -0.82 4.64
CA PHE A 132 -15.07 0.34 4.81
C PHE A 132 -14.29 1.66 4.66
N PRO A 133 -14.94 2.73 4.16
CA PRO A 133 -14.32 4.05 4.11
C PRO A 133 -14.16 4.63 5.53
N ASP A 134 -13.33 5.67 5.66
CA ASP A 134 -13.28 6.45 6.89
C ASP A 134 -14.65 7.08 7.18
N ILE A 135 -15.07 7.03 8.44
CA ILE A 135 -16.41 7.47 8.86
C ILE A 135 -16.55 8.98 8.70
N ASN A 136 -15.52 9.76 9.03
CA ASN A 136 -15.59 11.22 8.99
C ASN A 136 -15.58 11.71 7.54
N GLU A 137 -14.69 11.16 6.71
CA GLU A 137 -14.64 11.47 5.28
C GLU A 137 -15.94 11.09 4.58
N PHE A 138 -16.49 9.92 4.87
CA PHE A 138 -17.74 9.45 4.25
C PHE A 138 -18.94 10.28 4.72
N SER A 139 -19.00 10.64 6.01
CA SER A 139 -20.03 11.52 6.56
C SER A 139 -20.01 12.90 5.90
N ALA A 140 -18.83 13.48 5.65
CA ALA A 140 -18.71 14.75 4.93
C ALA A 140 -19.28 14.65 3.51
N LYS A 141 -18.90 13.61 2.76
CA LYS A 141 -19.39 13.36 1.39
C LYS A 141 -20.90 13.10 1.30
N LEU A 142 -21.54 12.60 2.36
CA LEU A 142 -23.00 12.41 2.39
C LEU A 142 -23.78 13.69 2.71
N LYS A 143 -23.10 14.76 3.12
CA LYS A 143 -23.69 16.08 3.42
C LYS A 143 -23.56 17.05 2.25
N GLU A 144 -22.60 16.82 1.36
CA GLU A 144 -22.49 17.47 0.04
C GLU A 144 -23.66 17.08 -0.86
#